data_AF-A0A1J1CRF4-F1
#
_entry.id   AF-A0A1J1CRF4-F1
#
_cell.length_a   1.000
_cell.length_b   1.000
_cell.length_c   1.000
_cell.angle_alpha   90.00
_cell.angle_beta   90.00
_cell.angle_gamma   90.00
#
_symmetry.space_group_name_H-M   'P 1'
#
loop_
_entity.id
_entity.type
_entity.pdbx_description
1 polymer ?
#
loop_
_entity_poly.entity_id
_entity_poly.type
_entity_poly.pdbx_seq_one_letter_code
_entity_poly.pdbx_strand_id
1 'polypeptide(L)' 'MLITDEVSEAHEALRKKDYDNFKEELADIVIRVASLAGGLKIDLDKEIQKKILKNKKRPYKHNKAF' A
#
# COMPACT_ATOMS: atom_id res chain seq x y z
N MET A 1 -7.50 9.21 10.48
CA MET A 1 -8.04 9.11 9.11
C MET A 1 -7.65 7.73 8.62
N LEU A 2 -8.61 6.85 8.36
CA LEU A 2 -8.42 5.41 8.56
C LEU A 2 -7.30 4.72 7.76
N ILE A 3 -6.79 5.28 6.64
CA ILE A 3 -5.65 4.71 5.89
C ILE A 3 -4.31 5.21 6.42
N THR A 4 -4.21 6.48 6.81
CA THR A 4 -2.94 7.05 7.30
C THR A 4 -2.58 6.53 8.68
N ASP A 5 -3.58 6.06 9.42
CA ASP A 5 -3.40 5.50 10.75
C ASP A 5 -2.65 4.15 10.60
N GLU A 6 -3.14 3.20 9.78
CA GLU A 6 -2.44 1.92 9.50
C GLU A 6 -1.02 2.11 8.93
N VAL A 7 -0.81 3.13 8.08
CA VAL A 7 0.54 3.46 7.55
C VAL A 7 1.47 3.94 8.67
N SER A 8 0.93 4.68 9.64
CA SER A 8 1.71 5.16 10.79
C SER A 8 2.06 4.02 11.73
N GLU A 9 1.13 3.08 11.93
CA GLU A 9 1.32 1.87 12.74
C GLU A 9 2.34 0.92 12.11
N ALA A 10 2.23 0.67 10.80
CA ALA A 10 3.25 -0.07 10.04
C ALA A 10 4.65 0.57 10.19
N HIS A 11 4.73 1.90 10.06
CA HIS A 11 5.99 2.60 10.19
C HIS A 11 6.59 2.48 11.61
N GLU A 12 5.75 2.57 12.64
CA GLU A 12 6.16 2.40 14.03
C GLU A 12 6.60 0.96 14.34
N ALA A 13 5.88 -0.04 13.84
CA ALA A 13 6.25 -1.45 13.95
C ALA A 13 7.62 -1.71 13.33
N LEU A 14 7.88 -1.15 12.13
CA LEU A 14 9.18 -1.25 11.48
C LEU A 14 10.30 -0.58 12.29
N ARG A 15 10.05 0.60 12.90
CA ARG A 15 11.04 1.26 13.77
C ARG A 15 11.37 0.42 15.01
N LYS A 16 10.38 -0.24 15.58
CA LYS A 16 10.52 -1.14 16.74
C LYS A 16 11.09 -2.51 16.39
N LYS A 17 11.31 -2.81 15.10
CA LYS A 17 11.69 -4.14 14.58
C LYS A 17 10.66 -5.23 14.91
N ASP A 18 9.40 -4.82 15.10
CA ASP A 18 8.28 -5.73 15.27
C ASP A 18 7.74 -6.12 13.89
N TYR A 19 8.35 -7.14 13.30
CA TYR A 19 8.05 -7.54 11.93
C TYR A 19 6.72 -8.29 11.80
N ASP A 20 6.20 -8.85 12.89
CA ASP A 20 4.91 -9.54 12.83
C ASP A 20 3.79 -8.51 12.83
N ASN A 21 3.86 -7.50 13.70
CA ASN A 21 2.94 -6.36 13.63
C ASN A 21 3.08 -5.63 12.29
N PHE A 22 4.31 -5.40 11.79
CA PHE A 22 4.50 -4.75 10.48
C PHE A 22 3.79 -5.48 9.32
N LYS A 23 3.75 -6.82 9.32
CA LYS A 23 3.05 -7.58 8.28
C LYS A 23 1.54 -7.44 8.40
N GLU A 24 1.01 -7.41 9.62
CA GLU A 24 -0.42 -7.22 9.90
C GLU A 24 -0.88 -5.85 9.39
N GLU A 25 -0.15 -4.80 9.76
CA GLU A 25 -0.45 -3.43 9.34
C GLU A 25 -0.36 -3.25 7.81
N LEU A 26 0.56 -3.95 7.13
CA LEU A 26 0.61 -3.97 5.67
C LEU A 26 -0.66 -4.58 5.04
N ALA A 27 -1.23 -5.61 5.67
CA ALA A 27 -2.49 -6.19 5.22
C ALA A 27 -3.65 -5.22 5.45
N ASP A 28 -3.68 -4.55 6.59
CA ASP A 28 -4.72 -3.57 6.94
C ASP A 28 -4.72 -2.37 5.98
N ILE A 29 -3.55 -1.88 5.58
CA ILE A 29 -3.41 -0.85 4.54
C ILE A 29 -4.12 -1.30 3.25
N VAL A 30 -3.87 -2.53 2.78
CA VAL A 30 -4.45 -3.05 1.54
C VAL A 30 -5.96 -3.19 1.67
N ILE A 31 -6.44 -3.75 2.78
CA ILE A 31 -7.88 -3.95 3.05
C ILE A 31 -8.60 -2.61 3.13
N ARG A 32 -8.02 -1.61 3.82
CA ARG A 32 -8.63 -0.29 3.95
C ARG A 32 -8.70 0.44 2.62
N VAL A 33 -7.66 0.35 1.78
CA VAL A 33 -7.67 0.90 0.42
C VAL A 33 -8.74 0.23 -0.44
N ALA A 34 -8.84 -1.10 -0.39
CA ALA A 34 -9.86 -1.86 -1.13
C ALA A 34 -11.29 -1.52 -0.67
N SER A 35 -11.51 -1.43 0.66
CA SER A 35 -12.79 -1.05 1.24
C SER A 35 -13.21 0.37 0.82
N LEU A 36 -12.29 1.33 0.81
CA LEU A 36 -12.56 2.69 0.35
C LEU A 36 -12.91 2.71 -1.14
N ALA A 37 -12.15 2.01 -1.98
CA ALA A 37 -12.43 1.92 -3.40
C ALA A 37 -13.80 1.31 -3.68
N GLY A 38 -14.17 0.24 -2.96
CA GLY A 38 -15.50 -0.37 -3.03
C GLY A 38 -16.62 0.60 -2.66
N GLY A 39 -16.46 1.33 -1.54
CA GLY A 39 -17.43 2.35 -1.11
C GLY A 39 -17.60 3.51 -2.11
N LEU A 40 -16.53 3.87 -2.81
CA LEU A 40 -16.54 4.91 -3.85
C LEU A 40 -16.87 4.39 -5.26
N LYS A 41 -17.15 3.09 -5.42
CA LYS A 41 -17.39 2.42 -6.72
C LYS A 41 -16.23 2.61 -7.71
N ILE A 42 -15.00 2.61 -7.20
CA ILE A 42 -13.78 2.68 -8.00
C ILE A 42 -13.34 1.25 -8.35
N ASP A 43 -13.12 0.98 -9.63
CA ASP A 43 -12.51 -0.26 -10.11
C ASP A 43 -10.99 -0.22 -9.83
N LEU A 44 -10.63 -0.60 -8.60
CA LEU A 44 -9.26 -0.52 -8.12
C LEU A 44 -8.31 -1.42 -8.90
N ASP A 45 -8.74 -2.62 -9.31
CA ASP A 45 -7.91 -3.55 -10.08
C ASP A 45 -7.55 -2.93 -11.44
N LYS A 46 -8.54 -2.37 -12.16
CA LYS A 46 -8.29 -1.69 -13.43
C LYS A 46 -7.30 -0.53 -13.30
N GLU A 47 -7.39 0.27 -12.23
CA GLU A 47 -6.44 1.37 -11.99
C GLU A 47 -5.04 0.85 -11.64
N ILE A 48 -4.93 -0.24 -10.89
CA ILE A 48 -3.65 -0.93 -10.62
C ILE A 48 -3.04 -1.44 -11.93
N GLN A 49 -3.80 -2.11 -12.80
CA GLN A 49 -3.30 -2.60 -14.09
C GLN A 49 -2.78 -1.46 -14.97
N LYS A 50 -3.53 -0.36 -15.10
CA LYS A 50 -3.08 0.85 -15.81
C LYS A 50 -1.76 1.37 -15.23
N LYS A 51 -1.63 1.41 -13.91
CA LYS A 51 -0.42 1.87 -13.22
C LYS A 51 0.78 0.94 -13.47
N ILE A 52 0.57 -0.38 -13.42
CA ILE A 52 1.61 -1.38 -13.73
C ILE A 52 2.13 -1.19 -15.16
N LEU A 53 1.24 -1.06 -16.15
CA LEU A 53 1.61 -0.82 -17.54
C LEU A 53 2.39 0.49 -17.72
N LYS A 54 2.00 1.55 -17.00
CA LYS A 54 2.74 2.82 -16.98
C LYS A 54 4.12 2.68 -16.34
N ASN A 55 4.24 1.88 -15.27
CA ASN A 55 5.49 1.65 -14.55
C ASN A 55 6.47 0.74 -15.32
N LYS A 56 6.00 -0.19 -16.16
CA LYS A 56 6.87 -1.01 -17.03
C LYS A 56 7.79 -0.17 -17.93
N LYS A 57 7.40 1.06 -18.26
CA LYS A 57 8.17 1.99 -19.08
C LYS A 57 9.23 2.76 -18.29
N ARG A 58 9.37 2.50 -16.99
CA ARG A 58 10.23 3.25 -16.08
C ARG A 58 11.51 2.48 -15.76
N PRO A 59 12.65 3.17 -15.56
CA PRO A 59 13.90 2.52 -15.14
C PRO A 59 13.72 1.82 -13.78
N TYR A 60 14.40 0.69 -13.60
CA TYR A 60 14.28 -0.15 -12.42
C TYR A 60 14.55 0.64 -11.13
N LYS A 61 13.63 0.50 -10.15
CA LYS A 61 13.66 1.09 -8.80
C LYS A 61 13.80 2.61 -8.68
N HIS A 62 14.01 3.37 -9.75
CA HIS A 62 14.21 4.83 -9.67
C HIS A 62 15.20 5.26 -8.56
N ASN A 63 16.29 4.51 -8.36
CA ASN A 63 17.26 4.72 -7.29
C ASN A 63 16.74 4.55 -5.84
N LYS A 64 15.64 3.80 -5.63
CA LYS A 64 15.15 3.43 -4.30
C LYS A 64 15.65 2.05 -3.88
N ALA A 65 15.81 1.84 -2.57
CA ALA A 65 16.25 0.56 -2.01
C ALA A 65 15.20 -0.56 -2.19
N PHE A 66 13.92 -0.21 -2.08
CA PHE A 66 12.74 -1.04 -2.24
C PHE A 66 11.62 -0.21 -2.87
#